data_AF-N0BBD9-F1
#
_entry.id   AF-N0BBD9-F1
#
_cell.length_a   1.000
_cell.length_b   1.000
_cell.length_c   1.000
_cell.angle_alpha   90.00
_cell.angle_beta   90.00
_cell.angle_gamma   90.00
#
_symmetry.space_group_name_H-M   'P 1'
#
loop_
_entity.id
_entity.type
_entity.pdbx_description
1 polymer ?
#
loop_
_entity_poly.entity_id
_entity_poly.type
_entity_poly.pdbx_seq_one_letter_code
_entity_poly.pdbx_strand_id
1 'polypeptide(L)'
;MLLFFWLLIFEVRFRIIRGVAMAGCAFMKPLLVSSFVLSGFLLPVAGAAHAASGDRIGESVVITNVVMADFAEKQRKLAKGDDVRQDETIEVNTNAQGEFRLDDDTKLALGPGSRLVLDKFVYDSDKKMGSIVINMMKGAFRFITGVAVKPTYVINTPNASITVRGTVFDVYILPDRSVWVLLHEGALEATGKRNVCHVLDQPGQLIRISEDGTVARPVNWSELPDNQAVAFDTAFPFVTNTPAIDPNPLLTRAAIIEGAFPPSQEKACINPHPRFGVKKADTGPRKAVPPARKSKVVQKPTKPKRTASRPKNDDDGWGNGIRGMDIVIGGGGMRGFPGGYGGRRPSGSRGSLTQQPR
;
A
#
# COMPACT_ATOMS: atom_id res chain seq x y z
N MET A 1 12.49 -4.04 79.26
CA MET A 1 11.57 -3.76 80.39
C MET A 1 10.21 -3.47 79.76
N LEU A 2 9.31 -4.47 79.87
CA LEU A 2 7.84 -4.49 79.66
C LEU A 2 7.22 -3.85 78.40
N LEU A 3 6.58 -4.62 77.51
CA LEU A 3 5.25 -5.31 77.59
C LEU A 3 4.06 -4.34 77.39
N PHE A 4 3.32 -4.38 76.27
CA PHE A 4 2.12 -5.21 75.93
C PHE A 4 0.79 -4.41 76.07
N PHE A 5 -0.07 -4.44 75.03
CA PHE A 5 -1.55 -4.67 75.03
C PHE A 5 -2.18 -4.19 73.69
N TRP A 6 -2.54 -5.08 72.73
CA TRP A 6 -3.85 -5.80 72.52
C TRP A 6 -4.73 -5.07 71.46
N LEU A 7 -5.03 -5.52 70.23
CA LEU A 7 -5.57 -6.75 69.58
C LEU A 7 -7.12 -6.93 69.64
N LEU A 8 -7.78 -6.92 68.47
CA LEU A 8 -9.06 -7.59 68.16
C LEU A 8 -9.16 -7.70 66.61
N ILE A 9 -8.91 -8.83 65.95
CA ILE A 9 -9.69 -10.09 65.80
C ILE A 9 -10.97 -9.89 64.98
N PHE A 10 -11.01 -10.47 63.76
CA PHE A 10 -12.12 -11.34 63.33
C PHE A 10 -11.69 -12.24 62.15
N GLU A 11 -11.90 -13.54 62.34
CA GLU A 11 -11.45 -14.68 61.55
C GLU A 11 -12.67 -15.58 61.32
N VAL A 12 -12.90 -16.08 60.11
CA VAL A 12 -13.80 -17.24 59.91
C VAL A 12 -13.22 -18.15 58.83
N ARG A 13 -12.67 -19.29 59.28
CA ARG A 13 -12.36 -20.49 58.49
C ARG A 13 -13.33 -21.59 58.91
N PHE A 14 -13.92 -22.30 57.94
CA PHE A 14 -14.77 -23.47 58.21
C PHE A 14 -14.10 -24.78 57.79
N ARG A 15 -13.84 -25.57 58.84
CA ARG A 15 -13.68 -27.02 59.07
C ARG A 15 -13.39 -28.04 57.93
N ILE A 16 -12.37 -28.83 58.30
CA ILE A 16 -11.95 -30.17 57.88
C ILE A 16 -12.94 -31.24 58.37
N ILE A 17 -13.15 -32.31 57.58
CA ILE A 17 -13.53 -33.65 58.06
C ILE A 17 -12.63 -34.70 57.36
N ARG A 18 -12.12 -35.66 58.15
CA ARG A 18 -11.25 -36.79 57.79
C ARG A 18 -11.98 -38.11 58.10
N GLY A 19 -11.69 -39.17 57.34
CA GLY A 19 -11.96 -40.58 57.67
C GLY A 19 -12.80 -41.29 56.60
N VAL A 20 -12.66 -42.58 56.26
CA VAL A 20 -11.86 -43.73 56.72
C VAL A 20 -11.83 -44.78 55.57
N ALA A 21 -10.73 -45.52 55.55
CA ALA A 21 -10.38 -46.84 55.00
C ALA A 21 -11.32 -47.75 54.15
N MET A 22 -10.62 -48.56 53.34
CA MET A 22 -10.72 -50.03 53.15
C MET A 22 -11.32 -50.64 51.86
N ALA A 23 -10.60 -51.71 51.48
CA ALA A 23 -11.01 -52.93 50.78
C ALA A 23 -10.99 -52.93 49.25
N GLY A 24 -10.17 -53.84 48.73
CA GLY A 24 -9.92 -54.04 47.30
C GLY A 24 -11.05 -54.72 46.56
N CYS A 25 -10.90 -54.75 45.24
CA CYS A 25 -11.55 -55.76 44.42
C CYS A 25 -10.65 -56.04 43.21
N ALA A 26 -10.47 -57.33 42.94
CA ALA A 26 -9.69 -57.86 41.85
C ALA A 26 -10.59 -58.14 40.63
N PHE A 27 -9.93 -58.31 39.48
CA PHE A 27 -10.36 -59.10 38.32
C PHE A 27 -11.51 -58.61 37.40
N MET A 28 -11.13 -58.54 36.11
CA MET A 28 -11.78 -59.18 34.93
C MET A 28 -12.15 -58.23 33.76
N LYS A 29 -11.71 -58.65 32.57
CA LYS A 29 -11.65 -58.03 31.21
C LYS A 29 -13.06 -57.89 30.53
N PRO A 30 -13.17 -57.63 29.19
CA PRO A 30 -12.86 -56.46 28.35
C PRO A 30 -14.04 -56.07 27.39
N LEU A 31 -13.75 -55.25 26.35
CA LEU A 31 -14.50 -55.03 25.08
C LEU A 31 -15.76 -54.14 25.10
N LEU A 32 -15.68 -52.96 24.46
CA LEU A 32 -16.41 -52.66 23.21
C LEU A 32 -16.04 -51.28 22.64
N VAL A 33 -15.94 -51.25 21.32
CA VAL A 33 -15.53 -50.17 20.42
C VAL A 33 -16.63 -49.10 20.30
N SER A 34 -16.28 -47.81 20.32
CA SER A 34 -17.14 -46.76 19.76
C SER A 34 -16.32 -45.66 19.11
N SER A 35 -16.50 -45.52 17.80
CA SER A 35 -15.83 -44.59 16.90
C SER A 35 -16.14 -43.13 17.25
N PHE A 36 -15.12 -42.37 17.62
CA PHE A 36 -15.18 -40.90 17.68
C PHE A 36 -14.94 -40.34 16.28
N VAL A 37 -15.99 -39.82 15.64
CA VAL A 37 -15.90 -39.00 14.44
C VAL A 37 -15.32 -37.64 14.85
N LEU A 38 -14.02 -37.46 14.60
CA LEU A 38 -13.31 -36.21 14.84
C LEU A 38 -13.64 -35.23 13.70
N SER A 39 -14.71 -34.45 13.88
CA SER A 39 -15.00 -33.30 13.01
C SER A 39 -13.95 -32.22 13.24
N GLY A 40 -12.97 -32.14 12.34
CA GLY A 40 -11.93 -31.12 12.34
C GLY A 40 -12.51 -29.75 12.04
N PHE A 41 -12.79 -28.97 13.08
CA PHE A 41 -13.14 -27.56 12.96
C PHE A 41 -11.87 -26.77 12.62
N LEU A 42 -11.66 -26.52 11.32
CA LEU A 42 -10.60 -25.66 10.83
C LEU A 42 -10.88 -24.22 11.28
N LEU A 43 -10.21 -23.76 12.33
CA LEU A 43 -10.19 -22.35 12.71
C LEU A 43 -9.41 -21.55 11.65
N PRO A 44 -10.02 -20.57 10.97
CA PRO A 44 -9.28 -19.71 10.07
C PRO A 44 -8.38 -18.80 10.91
N VAL A 45 -7.08 -18.95 10.79
CA VAL A 45 -6.11 -18.00 11.37
C VAL A 45 -6.20 -16.72 10.52
N ALA A 46 -6.89 -15.71 11.03
CA ALA A 46 -6.91 -14.37 10.45
C ALA A 46 -5.53 -13.72 10.61
N GLY A 47 -4.66 -13.96 9.63
CA GLY A 47 -3.39 -13.28 9.47
C GLY A 47 -3.60 -11.81 9.06
N ALA A 48 -2.66 -10.94 9.45
CA ALA A 48 -2.69 -9.53 9.07
C ALA A 48 -2.73 -9.39 7.53
N ALA A 49 -3.72 -8.66 7.03
CA ALA A 49 -3.84 -8.38 5.61
C ALA A 49 -2.70 -7.45 5.18
N HIS A 50 -1.87 -7.94 4.26
CA HIS A 50 -0.94 -7.08 3.53
C HIS A 50 -1.71 -6.57 2.31
N ALA A 51 -1.82 -5.24 2.15
CA ALA A 51 -2.30 -4.73 0.88
C ALA A 51 -1.26 -5.09 -0.20
N ALA A 52 -1.76 -5.67 -1.27
CA ALA A 52 -0.99 -5.92 -2.47
C ALA A 52 -0.85 -4.62 -3.27
N SER A 53 0.10 -4.61 -4.20
CA SER A 53 0.28 -3.48 -5.11
C SER A 53 -1.03 -3.20 -5.87
N GLY A 54 -1.52 -1.96 -5.83
CA GLY A 54 -2.76 -1.55 -6.47
C GLY A 54 -4.04 -1.73 -5.65
N ASP A 55 -3.97 -2.34 -4.47
CA ASP A 55 -5.11 -2.41 -3.55
C ASP A 55 -5.49 -1.01 -3.06
N ARG A 56 -6.79 -0.81 -2.78
CA ARG A 56 -7.29 0.41 -2.14
C ARG A 56 -6.76 0.48 -0.70
N ILE A 57 -6.25 1.65 -0.32
CA ILE A 57 -5.71 1.91 1.03
C ILE A 57 -6.23 3.22 1.65
N GLY A 58 -7.16 3.89 0.96
CA GLY A 58 -7.70 5.16 1.40
C GLY A 58 -8.52 5.85 0.32
N GLU A 59 -8.81 7.13 0.56
CA GLU A 59 -9.57 8.01 -0.32
C GLU A 59 -9.03 9.44 -0.34
N SER A 60 -9.38 10.19 -1.39
CA SER A 60 -9.24 11.64 -1.45
C SER A 60 -10.40 12.34 -0.74
N VAL A 61 -10.09 13.27 0.15
CA VAL A 61 -11.06 14.04 0.94
C VAL A 61 -11.36 15.39 0.29
N VAL A 62 -10.32 16.08 -0.17
CA VAL A 62 -10.40 17.37 -0.85
C VAL A 62 -9.45 17.34 -2.04
N ILE A 63 -9.93 17.77 -3.20
CA ILE A 63 -9.08 18.00 -4.38
C ILE A 63 -9.39 19.40 -4.91
N THR A 64 -8.37 20.24 -4.97
CA THR A 64 -8.43 21.58 -5.56
C THR A 64 -7.61 21.59 -6.85
N ASN A 65 -8.23 22.01 -7.95
CA ASN A 65 -7.64 22.06 -9.29
C ASN A 65 -7.24 20.69 -9.88
N VAL A 66 -5.94 20.40 -9.99
CA VAL A 66 -5.43 19.21 -10.68
C VAL A 66 -4.45 18.46 -9.78
N VAL A 67 -4.88 17.27 -9.40
CA VAL A 67 -4.07 16.28 -8.71
C VAL A 67 -4.13 14.99 -9.54
N MET A 68 -2.97 14.45 -9.85
CA MET A 68 -2.82 13.24 -10.65
C MET A 68 -2.40 12.08 -9.75
N ALA A 69 -2.92 10.90 -10.06
CA ALA A 69 -2.46 9.65 -9.49
C ALA A 69 -1.91 8.76 -10.60
N ASP A 70 -0.74 8.17 -10.38
CA ASP A 70 -0.08 7.26 -11.31
C ASP A 70 0.18 5.92 -10.62
N PHE A 71 -0.38 4.85 -11.19
CA PHE A 71 -0.12 3.49 -10.77
C PHE A 71 0.12 2.61 -12.00
N ALA A 72 1.24 1.89 -12.03
CA ALA A 72 1.63 1.01 -13.14
C ALA A 72 1.55 1.70 -14.51
N GLU A 73 2.08 2.92 -14.61
CA GLU A 73 2.11 3.78 -15.80
C GLU A 73 0.72 4.23 -16.30
N LYS A 74 -0.32 4.08 -15.46
CA LYS A 74 -1.66 4.57 -15.75
C LYS A 74 -1.94 5.79 -14.91
N GLN A 75 -2.03 6.92 -15.59
CA GLN A 75 -2.35 8.20 -14.98
C GLN A 75 -3.85 8.46 -14.99
N ARG A 76 -4.35 8.97 -13.88
CA ARG A 76 -5.72 9.47 -13.75
C ARG A 76 -5.73 10.77 -12.97
N LYS A 77 -6.68 11.63 -13.32
CA LYS A 77 -6.99 12.80 -12.50
C LYS A 77 -7.83 12.34 -11.31
N LEU A 78 -7.48 12.79 -10.11
CA LEU A 78 -8.26 12.56 -8.91
C LEU A 78 -9.39 13.57 -8.78
N ALA A 79 -10.54 13.08 -8.34
CA ALA A 79 -11.65 13.86 -7.80
C ALA A 79 -11.81 13.56 -6.30
N LYS A 80 -12.67 14.30 -5.61
CA LYS A 80 -13.03 14.01 -4.20
C LYS A 80 -13.76 12.66 -4.12
N GLY A 81 -13.40 11.84 -3.14
CA GLY A 81 -13.98 10.52 -2.88
C GLY A 81 -13.38 9.41 -3.76
N ASP A 82 -12.40 9.73 -4.60
CA ASP A 82 -11.67 8.72 -5.35
C ASP A 82 -10.77 7.92 -4.41
N ASP A 83 -10.72 6.61 -4.63
CA ASP A 83 -9.79 5.73 -3.93
C ASP A 83 -8.34 6.14 -4.18
N VAL A 84 -7.47 5.90 -3.20
CA VAL A 84 -6.01 5.87 -3.38
C VAL A 84 -5.47 4.48 -3.13
N ARG A 85 -4.38 4.13 -3.81
CA ARG A 85 -3.89 2.75 -3.89
C ARG A 85 -2.47 2.57 -3.40
N GLN A 86 -2.12 1.36 -2.99
CA GLN A 86 -0.75 1.01 -2.70
C GLN A 86 0.14 1.05 -3.95
N ASP A 87 1.38 1.50 -3.78
CA ASP A 87 2.37 1.84 -4.80
C ASP A 87 1.92 2.97 -5.76
N GLU A 88 0.87 3.72 -5.43
CA GLU A 88 0.40 4.84 -6.24
C GLU A 88 1.24 6.10 -5.97
N THR A 89 1.66 6.77 -7.04
CA THR A 89 2.31 8.08 -6.98
C THR A 89 1.26 9.17 -7.10
N ILE A 90 1.22 10.07 -6.13
CA ILE A 90 0.35 11.25 -6.14
C ILE A 90 1.18 12.47 -6.50
N GLU A 91 0.74 13.23 -7.50
CA GLU A 91 1.39 14.45 -7.98
C GLU A 91 0.40 15.62 -8.01
N VAL A 92 0.72 16.68 -7.29
CA VAL A 92 -0.11 17.89 -7.15
C VAL A 92 0.47 18.98 -8.03
N ASN A 93 -0.34 19.59 -8.89
CA ASN A 93 0.11 20.71 -9.71
C ASN A 93 0.48 21.96 -8.89
N THR A 94 1.19 22.91 -9.49
CA THR A 94 1.72 24.12 -8.84
C THR A 94 0.67 25.12 -8.36
N ASN A 95 -0.59 24.92 -8.68
CA ASN A 95 -1.73 25.70 -8.20
C ASN A 95 -2.80 24.81 -7.56
N ALA A 96 -2.46 23.59 -7.17
CA ALA A 96 -3.39 22.60 -6.68
C ALA A 96 -3.10 22.21 -5.22
N GLN A 97 -4.07 21.54 -4.60
CA GLN A 97 -3.96 20.95 -3.27
C GLN A 97 -4.72 19.63 -3.29
N GLY A 98 -4.20 18.63 -2.57
CA GLY A 98 -4.88 17.36 -2.35
C GLY A 98 -4.85 17.00 -0.87
N GLU A 99 -5.99 16.58 -0.34
CA GLU A 99 -6.11 16.03 1.01
C GLU A 99 -6.63 14.60 0.92
N PHE A 100 -6.08 13.72 1.73
CA PHE A 100 -6.34 12.28 1.69
C PHE A 100 -6.51 11.73 3.09
N ARG A 101 -7.28 10.65 3.18
CA ARG A 101 -7.43 9.84 4.39
C ARG A 101 -7.20 8.38 4.03
N LEU A 102 -6.29 7.74 4.75
CA LEU A 102 -6.02 6.32 4.63
C LEU A 102 -6.95 5.51 5.53
N ASP A 103 -7.02 4.20 5.30
CA ASP A 103 -7.97 3.31 5.98
C ASP A 103 -7.69 3.10 7.48
N ASP A 104 -6.53 3.55 7.96
CA ASP A 104 -6.16 3.59 9.39
C ASP A 104 -6.44 4.96 10.04
N ASP A 105 -7.18 5.84 9.36
CA ASP A 105 -7.42 7.25 9.70
C ASP A 105 -6.17 8.15 9.65
N THR A 106 -5.07 7.71 9.03
CA THR A 106 -3.96 8.62 8.70
C THR A 106 -4.43 9.68 7.72
N LYS A 107 -4.08 10.94 7.95
CA LYS A 107 -4.48 12.05 7.09
C LYS A 107 -3.27 12.76 6.50
N LEU A 108 -3.39 13.12 5.23
CA LEU A 108 -2.34 13.73 4.43
C LEU A 108 -2.89 14.98 3.75
N ALA A 109 -2.21 16.12 3.86
CA ALA A 109 -2.43 17.24 2.95
C ALA A 109 -1.16 17.47 2.12
N LEU A 110 -1.31 17.67 0.82
CA LEU A 110 -0.25 17.89 -0.14
C LEU A 110 -0.43 19.26 -0.77
N GLY A 111 0.60 20.10 -0.63
CA GLY A 111 0.60 21.46 -1.13
C GLY A 111 0.96 21.55 -2.61
N PRO A 112 1.00 22.75 -3.16
CA PRO A 112 1.32 22.95 -4.58
C PRO A 112 2.67 22.36 -4.99
N GLY A 113 2.70 21.68 -6.14
CA GLY A 113 3.93 21.07 -6.69
C GLY A 113 4.44 19.82 -5.97
N SER A 114 3.68 19.31 -5.00
CA SER A 114 4.09 18.19 -4.16
C SER A 114 4.00 16.85 -4.89
N ARG A 115 4.86 15.91 -4.50
CA ARG A 115 4.83 14.53 -5.01
C ARG A 115 5.18 13.54 -3.91
N LEU A 116 4.36 12.49 -3.78
CA LEU A 116 4.64 11.37 -2.87
C LEU A 116 4.31 10.02 -3.51
N VAL A 117 4.80 8.94 -2.89
CA VAL A 117 4.41 7.56 -3.20
C VAL A 117 3.86 6.90 -1.94
N LEU A 118 2.70 6.26 -2.08
CA LEU A 118 2.08 5.43 -1.04
C LEU A 118 2.66 4.01 -1.11
N ASP A 119 3.88 3.82 -0.60
CA ASP A 119 4.71 2.62 -0.87
C ASP A 119 4.20 1.36 -0.17
N LYS A 120 3.98 1.42 1.14
CA LYS A 120 3.56 0.24 1.91
C LYS A 120 2.42 0.60 2.85
N PHE A 121 1.35 -0.16 2.78
CA PHE A 121 0.26 -0.09 3.72
C PHE A 121 -0.10 -1.50 4.18
N VAL A 122 0.20 -1.82 5.42
CA VAL A 122 -0.22 -3.06 6.07
C VAL A 122 -1.04 -2.62 7.26
N TYR A 123 -2.30 -3.01 7.33
CA TYR A 123 -3.15 -2.61 8.45
C TYR A 123 -4.17 -3.69 8.73
N ASP A 124 -4.25 -4.09 10.00
CA ASP A 124 -5.26 -4.99 10.55
C ASP A 124 -6.21 -4.13 11.39
N SER A 125 -7.44 -3.93 10.89
CA SER A 125 -8.46 -3.12 11.56
C SER A 125 -8.92 -3.71 12.89
N ASP A 126 -8.91 -5.04 13.03
CA ASP A 126 -9.37 -5.73 14.23
C ASP A 126 -8.37 -5.52 15.38
N LYS A 127 -7.09 -5.55 15.05
CA LYS A 127 -5.99 -5.38 16.02
C LYS A 127 -5.47 -3.96 16.11
N LYS A 128 -5.87 -3.07 15.21
CA LYS A 128 -5.31 -1.72 15.00
C LYS A 128 -3.77 -1.74 14.92
N MET A 129 -3.22 -2.77 14.28
CA MET A 129 -1.78 -2.94 14.10
C MET A 129 -1.43 -2.80 12.62
N GLY A 130 -0.33 -2.14 12.30
CA GLY A 130 0.03 -1.90 10.91
C GLY A 130 1.42 -1.35 10.65
N SER A 131 1.82 -1.37 9.38
CA SER A 131 3.05 -0.84 8.78
C SER A 131 2.74 0.10 7.62
N ILE A 132 3.03 1.40 7.79
CA ILE A 132 2.72 2.46 6.84
C ILE A 132 4.00 3.19 6.46
N VAL A 133 4.39 3.04 5.20
CA VAL A 133 5.56 3.70 4.63
C VAL A 133 5.10 4.64 3.53
N ILE A 134 5.49 5.91 3.65
CA ILE A 134 5.21 6.94 2.66
C ILE A 134 6.52 7.55 2.23
N ASN A 135 6.70 7.69 0.91
CA ASN A 135 7.89 8.33 0.35
C ASN A 135 7.51 9.72 -0.15
N MET A 136 7.87 10.76 0.59
CA MET A 136 7.70 12.17 0.19
C MET A 136 8.90 12.60 -0.66
N MET A 137 8.64 13.08 -1.88
CA MET A 137 9.70 13.33 -2.86
C MET A 137 10.08 14.81 -2.98
N LYS A 138 9.08 15.69 -2.98
CA LYS A 138 9.22 17.15 -3.09
C LYS A 138 7.94 17.85 -2.62
N GLY A 139 8.05 19.12 -2.23
CA GLY A 139 6.90 19.98 -1.91
C GLY A 139 6.58 20.01 -0.42
N ALA A 140 5.38 20.49 -0.10
CA ALA A 140 4.91 20.72 1.26
C ALA A 140 3.82 19.71 1.64
N PHE A 141 3.91 19.18 2.85
CA PHE A 141 3.01 18.14 3.35
C PHE A 141 2.56 18.47 4.78
N ARG A 142 1.30 18.18 5.11
CA ARG A 142 0.85 17.94 6.48
C ARG A 142 0.60 16.45 6.66
N PHE A 143 1.15 15.88 7.73
CA PHE A 143 0.96 14.48 8.10
C PHE A 143 0.35 14.37 9.49
N ILE A 144 -0.71 13.58 9.61
CA ILE A 144 -1.40 13.29 10.87
C ILE A 144 -1.48 11.77 10.99
N THR A 145 -0.84 11.22 12.03
CA THR A 145 -0.87 9.76 12.28
C THR A 145 -2.30 9.29 12.54
N GLY A 146 -2.66 8.14 11.98
CA GLY A 146 -3.88 7.42 12.28
C GLY A 146 -3.83 6.64 13.61
N VAL A 147 -4.67 5.61 13.71
CA VAL A 147 -4.91 4.88 14.96
C VAL A 147 -4.04 3.63 15.16
N ALA A 148 -3.02 3.40 14.34
CA ALA A 148 -2.18 2.20 14.43
C ALA A 148 -1.30 2.19 15.71
N VAL A 149 -1.41 1.14 16.54
CA VAL A 149 -0.91 1.08 17.93
C VAL A 149 0.57 0.61 18.02
N LYS A 150 1.48 1.29 17.32
CA LYS A 150 2.96 1.19 17.41
C LYS A 150 3.65 0.09 16.56
N PRO A 151 4.90 0.35 16.13
CA PRO A 151 5.45 1.62 15.66
C PRO A 151 5.80 1.46 14.19
N THR A 152 5.02 2.07 13.29
CA THR A 152 5.35 1.80 11.90
C THR A 152 4.90 2.85 10.92
N TYR A 153 4.79 4.10 11.35
CA TYR A 153 4.75 5.21 10.40
C TYR A 153 6.18 5.60 10.07
N VAL A 154 6.56 5.36 8.82
CA VAL A 154 7.88 5.65 8.29
C VAL A 154 7.70 6.61 7.13
N ILE A 155 8.15 7.85 7.31
CA ILE A 155 8.14 8.84 6.24
C ILE A 155 9.55 8.94 5.70
N ASN A 156 9.75 8.50 4.46
CA ASN A 156 11.02 8.65 3.79
C ASN A 156 11.01 9.93 2.96
N THR A 157 12.13 10.62 3.02
CA THR A 157 12.46 11.74 2.14
C THR A 157 13.70 11.36 1.31
N PRO A 158 14.13 12.17 0.32
CA PRO A 158 15.29 11.83 -0.51
C PRO A 158 16.60 11.57 0.27
N ASN A 159 16.68 12.04 1.52
CA ASN A 159 17.89 12.01 2.34
C ASN A 159 17.70 11.64 3.83
N ALA A 160 16.49 11.32 4.28
CA ALA A 160 16.23 10.88 5.65
C ALA A 160 14.95 10.04 5.80
N SER A 161 14.77 9.47 6.98
CA SER A 161 13.61 8.72 7.45
C SER A 161 13.15 9.42 8.69
N ILE A 162 11.85 9.60 8.78
CA ILE A 162 11.20 10.17 9.93
C ILE A 162 10.28 9.06 10.46
N THR A 163 10.59 8.60 11.67
CA THR A 163 9.74 7.65 12.39
C THR A 163 8.87 8.42 13.34
N VAL A 164 7.56 8.16 13.30
CA VAL A 164 6.60 8.93 14.10
C VAL A 164 5.65 8.04 14.89
N ARG A 165 5.17 8.57 16.02
CA ARG A 165 4.18 7.90 16.86
C ARG A 165 3.23 8.92 17.49
N GLY A 166 2.01 9.01 16.98
CA GLY A 166 1.00 9.92 17.51
C GLY A 166 1.42 11.37 17.31
N THR A 167 1.57 11.80 16.06
CA THR A 167 2.13 13.11 15.72
C THR A 167 1.34 13.84 14.66
N VAL A 168 1.33 15.16 14.79
CA VAL A 168 0.96 16.09 13.72
C VAL A 168 2.21 16.89 13.38
N PHE A 169 2.60 16.90 12.11
CA PHE A 169 3.77 17.65 11.65
C PHE A 169 3.66 18.04 10.19
N ASP A 170 4.37 19.10 9.82
CA ASP A 170 4.54 19.51 8.45
C ASP A 170 5.94 19.17 7.95
N VAL A 171 6.04 18.81 6.68
CA VAL A 171 7.31 18.53 6.00
C VAL A 171 7.41 19.40 4.76
N TYR A 172 8.53 20.08 4.58
CA TYR A 172 8.87 20.78 3.36
C TYR A 172 10.15 20.22 2.75
N ILE A 173 10.08 19.76 1.50
CA ILE A 173 11.21 19.22 0.76
C ILE A 173 11.54 20.18 -0.37
N LEU A 174 12.69 20.83 -0.26
CA LEU A 174 13.19 21.84 -1.18
C LEU A 174 13.73 21.23 -2.48
N PRO A 175 13.89 22.02 -3.56
CA PRO A 175 14.49 21.54 -4.82
C PRO A 175 15.92 21.00 -4.67
N ASP A 176 16.70 21.50 -3.71
CA ASP A 176 18.04 21.02 -3.37
C ASP A 176 18.03 19.72 -2.55
N ARG A 177 16.83 19.17 -2.25
CA ARG A 177 16.57 17.99 -1.42
C ARG A 177 16.82 18.19 0.07
N SER A 178 17.08 19.41 0.54
CA SER A 178 17.00 19.70 1.96
C SER A 178 15.55 19.57 2.44
N VAL A 179 15.39 19.20 3.72
CA VAL A 179 14.08 18.92 4.31
C VAL A 179 13.93 19.70 5.60
N TRP A 180 12.80 20.39 5.75
CA TRP A 180 12.40 21.01 7.00
C TRP A 180 11.20 20.26 7.56
N VAL A 181 11.25 19.93 8.84
CA VAL A 181 10.19 19.23 9.55
C VAL A 181 9.74 20.12 10.71
N LEU A 182 8.49 20.55 10.72
CA LEU A 182 7.88 21.35 11.77
C LEU A 182 6.93 20.48 12.60
N LEU A 183 7.13 20.42 13.91
CA LEU A 183 6.26 19.65 14.80
C LEU A 183 5.09 20.49 15.31
N HIS A 184 3.88 19.97 15.19
CA HIS A 184 2.67 20.56 15.79
C HIS A 184 2.24 19.84 17.07
N GLU A 185 2.35 18.52 17.09
CA GLU A 185 1.96 17.69 18.22
C GLU A 185 2.77 16.38 18.26
N GLY A 186 3.07 15.89 19.46
CA GLY A 186 3.69 14.58 19.68
C GLY A 186 5.22 14.62 19.64
N ALA A 187 5.84 13.56 19.12
CA ALA A 187 7.27 13.47 18.93
C ALA A 187 7.66 12.58 17.73
N LEU A 188 8.73 12.96 17.03
CA LEU A 188 9.29 12.23 15.91
C LEU A 188 10.81 12.06 16.02
N GLU A 189 11.34 11.05 15.33
CA GLU A 189 12.76 10.76 15.22
C GLU A 189 13.19 10.89 13.76
N ALA A 190 14.13 11.79 13.47
CA ALA A 190 14.67 11.98 12.14
C ALA A 190 16.05 11.33 12.06
N THR A 191 16.23 10.37 11.15
CA THR A 191 17.50 9.69 10.88
C THR A 191 17.95 9.96 9.45
N GLY A 192 19.13 10.55 9.29
CA GLY A 192 19.71 10.87 7.99
C GLY A 192 20.63 9.78 7.44
N LYS A 193 21.21 9.99 6.25
CA LYS A 193 22.10 9.00 5.58
C LYS A 193 23.33 8.61 6.39
N ARG A 194 23.80 9.50 7.27
CA ARG A 194 24.97 9.26 8.15
C ARG A 194 24.63 8.44 9.40
N ASN A 195 23.40 7.94 9.52
CA ASN A 195 22.86 7.28 10.72
C ASN A 195 22.92 8.15 11.99
N VAL A 196 23.02 9.46 11.83
CA VAL A 196 22.82 10.41 12.92
C VAL A 196 21.32 10.62 13.05
N CYS A 197 20.83 10.49 14.28
CA CYS A 197 19.43 10.61 14.61
C CYS A 197 19.20 11.67 15.69
N HIS A 198 18.17 12.49 15.50
CA HIS A 198 17.71 13.46 16.48
C HIS A 198 16.20 13.33 16.69
N VAL A 199 15.79 13.56 17.94
CA VAL A 199 14.39 13.57 18.36
C VAL A 199 13.87 15.00 18.30
N LEU A 200 12.68 15.19 17.74
CA LEU A 200 11.91 16.44 17.80
C LEU A 200 10.64 16.15 18.59
N ASP A 201 10.48 16.78 19.75
CA ASP A 201 9.36 16.54 20.66
C ASP A 201 8.80 17.80 21.32
N GLN A 202 9.27 18.97 20.89
CA GLN A 202 8.75 20.27 21.28
C GLN A 202 7.90 20.82 20.13
N PRO A 203 6.57 20.91 20.29
CA PRO A 203 5.71 21.62 19.35
C PRO A 203 6.25 23.02 19.04
N GLY A 204 6.24 23.40 17.76
CA GLY A 204 6.73 24.68 17.25
C GLY A 204 8.20 24.68 16.86
N GLN A 205 8.98 23.69 17.30
CA GLN A 205 10.36 23.52 16.85
C GLN A 205 10.45 22.75 15.52
N LEU A 206 11.60 22.89 14.89
CA LEU A 206 11.91 22.32 13.59
C LEU A 206 13.19 21.50 13.61
N ILE A 207 13.23 20.47 12.77
CA ILE A 207 14.48 19.83 12.36
C ILE A 207 14.76 20.17 10.89
N ARG A 208 16.02 20.55 10.60
CA ARG A 208 16.55 20.65 9.24
C ARG A 208 17.39 19.43 8.91
N ILE A 209 17.15 18.85 7.75
CA ILE A 209 18.00 17.82 7.15
C ILE A 209 18.65 18.43 5.91
N SER A 210 19.97 18.55 5.93
CA SER A 210 20.77 19.05 4.80
C SER A 210 20.73 18.09 3.61
N GLU A 211 20.99 18.58 2.39
CA GLU A 211 21.08 17.76 1.17
C GLU A 211 21.96 16.50 1.34
N ASP A 212 23.08 16.63 2.08
CA ASP A 212 24.01 15.54 2.36
C ASP A 212 23.48 14.45 3.32
N GLY A 213 22.27 14.65 3.87
CA GLY A 213 21.63 13.77 4.84
C GLY A 213 22.10 13.99 6.28
N THR A 214 22.73 15.14 6.58
CA THR A 214 23.00 15.55 7.96
C THR A 214 21.71 16.06 8.61
N VAL A 215 21.31 15.44 9.72
CA VAL A 215 20.19 15.88 10.55
C VAL A 215 20.71 16.88 11.57
N ALA A 216 20.15 18.09 11.59
CA ALA A 216 20.46 19.09 12.61
C ALA A 216 19.70 18.81 13.91
N ARG A 217 20.15 19.44 15.00
CA ARG A 217 19.39 19.48 16.25
C ARG A 217 18.09 20.27 16.06
N PRO A 218 17.05 20.04 16.88
CA PRO A 218 15.86 20.87 16.85
C PRO A 218 16.16 22.34 17.14
N VAL A 219 15.54 23.23 16.37
CA VAL A 219 15.73 24.68 16.45
C VAL A 219 14.38 25.41 16.35
N ASN A 220 14.36 26.66 16.78
CA ASN A 220 13.24 27.57 16.52
C ASN A 220 13.30 28.09 15.07
N TRP A 221 12.18 28.60 14.54
CA TRP A 221 12.13 29.17 13.19
C TRP A 221 13.18 30.27 12.98
N SER A 222 13.38 31.14 13.97
CA SER A 222 14.35 32.24 13.94
C SER A 222 15.80 31.79 13.78
N GLU A 223 16.12 30.57 14.21
CA GLU A 223 17.46 29.97 14.19
C GLU A 223 17.67 29.01 13.01
N LEU A 224 16.61 28.72 12.25
CA LEU A 224 16.66 27.81 11.11
C LEU A 224 17.52 28.42 9.99
N PRO A 225 18.55 27.70 9.50
CA PRO A 225 19.31 28.15 8.34
C PRO A 225 18.41 28.33 7.13
N ASP A 226 18.65 29.38 6.35
CA ASP A 226 17.93 29.70 5.11
C ASP A 226 16.44 30.08 5.31
N ASN A 227 16.01 30.38 6.54
CA ASN A 227 14.63 30.82 6.85
C ASN A 227 14.20 32.13 6.15
N GLN A 228 15.15 32.92 5.64
CA GLN A 228 14.91 34.11 4.83
C GLN A 228 14.84 33.81 3.32
N ALA A 229 15.40 32.68 2.87
CA ALA A 229 15.44 32.31 1.46
C ALA A 229 14.11 31.71 0.99
N VAL A 230 13.37 31.05 1.89
CA VAL A 230 12.04 30.50 1.62
C VAL A 230 11.03 31.16 2.56
N ALA A 231 9.99 31.75 1.98
CA ALA A 231 8.90 32.32 2.78
C ALA A 231 8.22 31.24 3.63
N PHE A 232 7.90 31.55 4.88
CA PHE A 232 7.21 30.64 5.81
C PHE A 232 5.98 29.98 5.18
N ASP A 233 5.13 30.76 4.52
CA ASP A 233 3.87 30.28 3.94
C ASP A 233 4.08 29.38 2.71
N THR A 234 5.27 29.38 2.12
CA THR A 234 5.67 28.44 1.07
C THR A 234 6.13 27.12 1.66
N ALA A 235 6.89 27.16 2.75
CA ALA A 235 7.36 25.96 3.43
C ALA A 235 6.23 25.24 4.18
N PHE A 236 5.39 26.02 4.88
CA PHE A 236 4.34 25.51 5.76
C PHE A 236 2.97 26.12 5.41
N PRO A 237 2.46 25.88 4.17
CA PRO A 237 1.22 26.48 3.69
C PRO A 237 -0.01 26.06 4.51
N PHE A 238 0.06 24.93 5.23
CA PHE A 238 -1.04 24.40 6.04
C PHE A 238 -1.15 25.03 7.42
N VAL A 239 -0.15 25.82 7.83
CA VAL A 239 -0.22 26.62 9.06
C VAL A 239 -1.08 27.87 8.82
N THR A 240 -0.98 28.44 7.63
CA THR A 240 -1.78 29.61 7.23
C THR A 240 -3.11 29.23 6.61
N ASN A 241 -3.12 28.17 5.79
CA ASN A 241 -4.31 27.65 5.13
C ASN A 241 -4.64 26.28 5.72
N THR A 242 -5.36 26.28 6.83
CA THR A 242 -5.75 25.08 7.55
C THR A 242 -6.47 24.08 6.63
N PRO A 243 -5.96 22.85 6.50
CA PRO A 243 -6.59 21.84 5.65
C PRO A 243 -7.85 21.26 6.32
N ALA A 244 -8.80 20.80 5.53
CA ALA A 244 -10.08 20.27 6.05
C ALA A 244 -9.89 19.03 6.93
N ILE A 245 -8.84 18.26 6.70
CA ILE A 245 -8.45 17.10 7.53
C ILE A 245 -8.03 17.47 8.96
N ASP A 246 -7.70 18.74 9.21
CA ASP A 246 -7.15 19.27 10.47
C ASP A 246 -7.78 20.63 10.84
N PRO A 247 -9.07 20.67 11.22
CA PRO A 247 -9.81 21.93 11.34
C PRO A 247 -9.35 22.83 12.51
N ASN A 248 -8.61 22.28 13.49
CA ASN A 248 -8.25 22.96 14.72
C ASN A 248 -6.73 22.85 14.99
N PRO A 249 -5.88 23.55 14.20
CA PRO A 249 -4.44 23.47 14.39
C PRO A 249 -4.04 24.07 15.73
N LEU A 250 -3.15 23.38 16.45
CA LEU A 250 -2.70 23.80 17.79
C LEU A 250 -1.81 25.04 17.76
N LEU A 251 -1.05 25.23 16.67
CA LEU A 251 -0.07 26.30 16.54
C LEU A 251 -0.48 27.27 15.43
N THR A 252 -0.38 28.57 15.75
CA THR A 252 -0.57 29.64 14.78
C THR A 252 0.75 30.02 14.13
N ARG A 253 0.69 30.67 12.96
CA ARG A 253 1.87 31.24 12.28
C ARG A 253 2.70 32.13 13.20
N ALA A 254 2.06 33.05 13.92
CA ALA A 254 2.74 33.96 14.83
C ALA A 254 3.43 33.20 15.97
N ALA A 255 2.76 32.19 16.55
CA ALA A 255 3.35 31.37 17.61
C ALA A 255 4.61 30.63 17.15
N ILE A 256 4.71 30.22 15.88
CA ILE A 256 5.89 29.52 15.37
C ILE A 256 7.02 30.50 15.01
N ILE A 257 6.69 31.63 14.38
CA ILE A 257 7.70 32.60 13.91
C ILE A 257 8.28 33.41 15.07
N GLU A 258 7.43 33.84 15.99
CA GLU A 258 7.79 34.70 17.13
C GLU A 258 8.06 33.90 18.40
N GLY A 259 7.68 32.62 18.41
CA GLY A 259 7.84 31.74 19.56
C GLY A 259 9.30 31.47 19.89
N ALA A 260 9.65 31.69 21.16
CA ALA A 260 10.89 31.23 21.76
C ALA A 260 10.60 29.95 22.55
N PHE A 261 10.54 28.81 21.85
CA PHE A 261 10.39 27.51 22.51
C PHE A 261 11.70 27.13 23.21
N PRO A 262 11.63 26.49 24.39
CA PRO A 262 12.84 26.11 25.12
C PRO A 262 13.71 25.19 24.26
N PRO A 263 15.05 25.28 24.38
CA PRO A 263 15.93 24.40 23.63
C PRO A 263 15.61 22.94 23.96
N SER A 264 15.46 22.12 22.93
CA SER A 264 15.26 20.68 23.10
C SER A 264 16.46 20.05 23.82
N GLN A 265 16.18 19.14 24.74
CA GLN A 265 17.23 18.32 25.35
C GLN A 265 17.66 17.22 24.37
N GLU A 266 18.95 16.92 24.33
CA GLU A 266 19.46 15.83 23.52
C GLU A 266 18.92 14.49 24.05
N LYS A 267 18.17 13.78 23.20
CA LYS A 267 17.55 12.49 23.52
C LYS A 267 18.04 11.43 22.56
N ALA A 268 18.23 10.22 23.09
CA ALA A 268 18.56 9.06 22.28
C ALA A 268 17.33 8.62 21.47
N CYS A 269 17.55 8.29 20.20
CA CYS A 269 16.50 7.72 19.36
C CYS A 269 16.18 6.29 19.79
N ILE A 270 14.89 5.98 19.87
CA ILE A 270 14.37 4.70 20.29
C ILE A 270 14.34 3.73 19.11
N ASN A 271 14.04 4.20 17.90
CA ASN A 271 13.90 3.37 16.71
C ASN A 271 14.62 3.97 15.48
N PRO A 272 15.97 4.01 15.46
CA PRO A 272 16.70 4.47 14.28
C PRO A 272 16.48 3.49 13.10
N HIS A 273 15.94 3.99 11.99
CA HIS A 273 15.67 3.16 10.81
C HIS A 273 16.97 2.87 10.01
N PRO A 274 17.19 1.63 9.51
CA PRO A 274 18.35 1.32 8.67
C PRO A 274 18.30 1.95 7.26
N ARG A 275 19.47 2.01 6.62
CA ARG A 275 19.83 2.71 5.36
C ARG A 275 18.76 2.80 4.27
N PHE A 276 18.60 4.02 3.74
CA PHE A 276 17.70 4.42 2.65
C PHE A 276 18.01 3.79 1.29
N GLY A 277 16.95 3.29 0.65
CA GLY A 277 16.80 3.31 -0.79
C GLY A 277 15.40 3.82 -1.12
N VAL A 278 15.23 5.13 -1.31
CA VAL A 278 13.98 5.66 -1.88
C VAL A 278 13.85 5.04 -3.26
N LYS A 279 12.80 4.25 -3.50
CA LYS A 279 12.45 3.79 -4.85
C LYS A 279 12.30 5.04 -5.71
N LYS A 280 13.24 5.28 -6.62
CA LYS A 280 13.13 6.38 -7.58
C LYS A 280 11.87 6.12 -8.39
N ALA A 281 10.99 7.11 -8.51
CA ALA A 281 9.98 7.07 -9.56
C ALA A 281 10.70 6.97 -10.91
N ASP A 282 10.36 5.97 -11.71
CA ASP A 282 10.98 5.73 -13.01
C ASP A 282 10.83 6.98 -13.88
N THR A 283 11.92 7.74 -14.00
CA THR A 283 12.04 8.95 -14.83
C THR A 283 13.16 8.81 -15.86
N GLY A 284 13.65 7.59 -16.09
CA GLY A 284 14.59 7.31 -17.18
C GLY A 284 13.90 7.35 -18.54
N PRO A 285 14.55 7.83 -19.62
CA PRO A 285 14.04 7.65 -20.96
C PRO A 285 13.92 6.14 -21.24
N ARG A 286 12.70 5.70 -21.57
CA ARG A 286 12.39 4.32 -21.95
C ARG A 286 13.43 3.82 -22.96
N LYS A 287 14.25 2.84 -22.58
CA LYS A 287 14.90 1.99 -23.58
C LYS A 287 13.77 1.26 -24.30
N ALA A 288 13.66 1.50 -25.61
CA ALA A 288 12.71 0.83 -26.46
C ALA A 288 12.80 -0.68 -26.21
N VAL A 289 11.67 -1.29 -25.87
CA VAL A 289 11.53 -2.74 -25.84
C VAL A 289 11.91 -3.24 -27.25
N PRO A 290 12.95 -4.08 -27.40
CA PRO A 290 13.25 -4.66 -28.69
C PRO A 290 12.02 -5.45 -29.14
N PRO A 291 11.62 -5.37 -30.43
CA PRO A 291 10.46 -6.11 -30.89
C PRO A 291 10.63 -7.58 -30.57
N ALA A 292 9.57 -8.19 -30.02
CA ALA A 292 9.53 -9.59 -29.69
C ALA A 292 10.07 -10.42 -30.85
N ARG A 293 11.23 -11.08 -30.63
CA ARG A 293 11.74 -12.07 -31.57
C ARG A 293 10.67 -13.14 -31.68
N LYS A 294 10.05 -13.24 -32.87
CA LYS A 294 9.23 -14.40 -33.23
C LYS A 294 10.03 -15.65 -32.91
N SER A 295 9.60 -16.41 -31.93
CA SER A 295 10.14 -17.73 -31.62
C SER A 295 9.96 -18.58 -32.87
N LYS A 296 11.04 -18.76 -33.64
CA LYS A 296 11.10 -19.84 -34.63
C LYS A 296 10.86 -21.14 -33.87
N VAL A 297 9.78 -21.83 -34.22
CA VAL A 297 9.53 -23.20 -33.79
C VAL A 297 10.72 -24.03 -34.26
N VAL A 298 11.60 -24.38 -33.32
CA VAL A 298 12.65 -25.37 -33.55
C VAL A 298 11.94 -26.72 -33.56
N GLN A 299 11.78 -27.29 -34.75
CA GLN A 299 11.39 -28.69 -34.90
C GLN A 299 12.46 -29.56 -34.24
N LYS A 300 12.05 -30.25 -33.17
CA LYS A 300 12.85 -31.25 -32.46
C LYS A 300 12.98 -32.47 -33.39
N PRO A 301 14.18 -32.99 -33.70
CA PRO A 301 14.32 -34.18 -34.52
C PRO A 301 13.73 -35.40 -33.77
N THR A 302 12.67 -35.98 -34.32
CA THR A 302 12.14 -37.27 -33.89
C THR A 302 13.14 -38.37 -34.21
N LYS A 303 13.64 -39.05 -33.17
CA LYS A 303 14.41 -40.30 -33.32
C LYS A 303 13.55 -41.36 -34.02
N PRO A 304 14.05 -42.07 -35.04
CA PRO A 304 13.30 -43.13 -35.69
C PRO A 304 13.16 -44.35 -34.77
N LYS A 305 11.91 -44.81 -34.55
CA LYS A 305 11.62 -46.12 -33.97
C LYS A 305 11.95 -47.19 -35.01
N ARG A 306 12.81 -48.15 -34.64
CA ARG A 306 13.03 -49.40 -35.38
C ARG A 306 11.72 -50.17 -35.46
N THR A 307 11.22 -50.39 -36.66
CA THR A 307 10.22 -51.42 -36.95
C THR A 307 10.84 -52.49 -37.82
N ALA A 308 10.58 -53.74 -37.42
CA ALA A 308 11.19 -54.94 -37.93
C ALA A 308 10.83 -55.19 -39.40
N SER A 309 11.82 -55.71 -40.11
CA SER A 309 11.79 -56.25 -41.46
C SER A 309 10.68 -57.29 -41.67
N ARG A 310 9.97 -57.18 -42.79
CA ARG A 310 9.23 -58.29 -43.40
C ARG A 310 9.52 -58.27 -44.92
N PRO A 311 9.79 -59.41 -45.57
CA PRO A 311 10.41 -59.43 -46.90
C PRO A 311 9.41 -59.10 -48.02
N LYS A 312 9.92 -58.47 -49.08
CA LYS A 312 9.29 -58.42 -50.41
C LYS A 312 9.45 -59.77 -51.09
N ASN A 313 8.37 -60.31 -51.63
CA ASN A 313 8.43 -61.09 -52.86
C ASN A 313 7.88 -60.20 -53.97
N ASP A 314 8.69 -60.06 -55.00
CA ASP A 314 8.35 -59.49 -56.30
C ASP A 314 7.46 -60.49 -57.05
N ASP A 315 6.56 -59.99 -57.90
CA ASP A 315 6.08 -60.63 -59.14
C ASP A 315 5.24 -59.57 -59.92
N ASP A 316 5.69 -59.27 -61.14
CA ASP A 316 4.96 -59.02 -62.42
C ASP A 316 3.82 -57.97 -62.44
N GLY A 317 3.77 -56.98 -63.34
CA GLY A 317 3.89 -57.11 -64.79
C GLY A 317 2.49 -57.01 -65.46
N TRP A 318 2.28 -55.94 -66.24
CA TRP A 318 1.28 -55.80 -67.34
C TRP A 318 -0.21 -55.47 -67.06
N GLY A 319 -0.70 -54.45 -67.79
CA GLY A 319 -1.80 -54.67 -68.75
C GLY A 319 -3.24 -54.31 -68.37
N ASN A 320 -3.68 -53.12 -68.82
CA ASN A 320 -4.91 -52.81 -69.56
C ASN A 320 -6.24 -53.60 -69.30
N GLY A 321 -7.33 -52.87 -69.08
CA GLY A 321 -8.63 -53.22 -69.68
C GLY A 321 -9.82 -53.54 -68.75
N ILE A 322 -10.78 -52.61 -68.71
CA ILE A 322 -12.20 -52.79 -69.05
C ILE A 322 -13.10 -53.78 -68.25
N ARG A 323 -14.26 -53.23 -67.83
CA ARG A 323 -15.64 -53.79 -67.65
C ARG A 323 -16.08 -54.45 -66.32
N GLY A 324 -17.35 -54.14 -66.01
CA GLY A 324 -18.31 -54.93 -65.24
C GLY A 324 -18.72 -54.25 -63.93
N MET A 325 -19.93 -53.68 -63.78
CA MET A 325 -21.19 -54.37 -63.39
C MET A 325 -20.99 -55.15 -62.08
N ASP A 326 -21.81 -55.05 -61.03
CA ASP A 326 -23.12 -54.45 -60.80
C ASP A 326 -23.47 -54.67 -59.30
N ILE A 327 -24.58 -54.08 -58.83
CA ILE A 327 -25.42 -54.53 -57.69
C ILE A 327 -24.89 -54.31 -56.24
N VAL A 328 -25.65 -53.89 -55.23
CA VAL A 328 -26.94 -53.19 -55.09
C VAL A 328 -27.21 -52.95 -53.57
N ILE A 329 -28.07 -51.97 -53.27
CA ILE A 329 -28.98 -51.81 -52.10
C ILE A 329 -28.44 -51.35 -50.72
N GLY A 330 -29.00 -50.20 -50.32
CA GLY A 330 -29.48 -49.92 -48.97
C GLY A 330 -28.82 -48.68 -48.34
N GLY A 331 -29.49 -47.57 -48.04
CA GLY A 331 -30.88 -47.16 -48.15
C GLY A 331 -31.05 -45.82 -47.40
N GLY A 332 -31.92 -44.94 -47.90
CA GLY A 332 -32.56 -43.81 -47.19
C GLY A 332 -31.66 -42.66 -46.69
N GLY A 333 -31.94 -41.37 -46.89
CA GLY A 333 -33.09 -40.70 -47.46
C GLY A 333 -32.98 -39.19 -47.22
N MET A 334 -33.40 -38.40 -48.22
CA MET A 334 -33.91 -37.00 -48.21
C MET A 334 -33.02 -35.87 -47.62
N ARG A 335 -32.49 -34.92 -48.43
CA ARG A 335 -33.14 -33.76 -49.12
C ARG A 335 -33.76 -32.77 -48.11
N GLY A 336 -33.56 -31.44 -48.14
CA GLY A 336 -32.84 -30.50 -49.00
C GLY A 336 -33.17 -29.04 -48.56
N PHE A 337 -32.22 -28.11 -48.76
CA PHE A 337 -32.26 -26.68 -49.22
C PHE A 337 -33.56 -25.82 -49.19
N PRO A 338 -33.55 -24.49 -49.48
CA PRO A 338 -32.51 -23.41 -49.44
C PRO A 338 -33.02 -21.98 -49.02
N GLY A 339 -32.12 -20.97 -49.05
CA GLY A 339 -32.41 -19.56 -49.44
C GLY A 339 -32.55 -18.55 -48.29
N GLY A 340 -32.06 -17.30 -48.32
CA GLY A 340 -31.58 -16.43 -49.40
C GLY A 340 -32.40 -15.13 -49.47
N TYR A 341 -31.74 -13.98 -49.74
CA TYR A 341 -32.23 -12.58 -49.91
C TYR A 341 -32.38 -11.74 -48.62
N GLY A 342 -31.98 -10.46 -48.53
CA GLY A 342 -31.44 -9.52 -49.52
C GLY A 342 -32.08 -8.13 -49.36
N GLY A 343 -31.27 -7.09 -49.11
CA GLY A 343 -31.43 -5.79 -49.79
C GLY A 343 -32.16 -4.61 -49.10
N ARG A 344 -31.39 -3.51 -49.04
CA ARG A 344 -31.71 -2.11 -49.44
C ARG A 344 -32.10 -1.04 -48.40
N ARG A 345 -31.30 0.03 -48.48
CA ARG A 345 -31.53 1.44 -48.10
C ARG A 345 -32.64 2.10 -48.96
N PRO A 346 -33.19 3.24 -48.50
CA PRO A 346 -32.92 4.56 -49.11
C PRO A 346 -32.60 5.63 -48.04
N SER A 347 -31.65 6.57 -48.21
CA SER A 347 -31.64 7.81 -49.02
C SER A 347 -32.61 8.93 -48.58
N GLY A 348 -32.06 9.94 -47.88
CA GLY A 348 -32.10 11.36 -48.32
C GLY A 348 -33.17 12.31 -47.76
N SER A 349 -32.72 13.37 -47.06
CA SER A 349 -33.27 14.76 -47.01
C SER A 349 -32.56 15.51 -45.86
N ARG A 350 -31.58 16.42 -46.02
CA ARG A 350 -31.54 17.81 -46.53
C ARG A 350 -32.36 18.85 -45.74
N GLY A 351 -31.65 19.80 -45.12
CA GLY A 351 -32.14 21.09 -44.58
C GLY A 351 -31.23 21.55 -43.41
N SER A 352 -30.19 22.37 -43.56
CA SER A 352 -30.10 23.80 -43.96
C SER A 352 -30.51 24.81 -42.87
N LEU A 353 -29.49 25.44 -42.29
CA LEU A 353 -29.39 26.84 -41.80
C LEU A 353 -30.35 27.34 -40.71
N THR A 354 -29.79 27.78 -39.57
CA THR A 354 -29.62 29.23 -39.29
C THR A 354 -28.64 29.48 -38.15
N GLN A 355 -27.65 30.34 -38.43
CA GLN A 355 -26.91 31.15 -37.45
C GLN A 355 -27.81 32.29 -36.98
N GLN A 356 -27.75 32.69 -35.70
CA GLN A 356 -27.19 34.00 -35.28
C GLN A 356 -27.36 34.27 -33.77
N PRO A 357 -26.54 35.19 -33.20
CA PRO A 357 -26.30 35.32 -31.77
C PRO A 357 -27.04 36.50 -31.11
N ARG A 358 -26.99 36.55 -29.77
CA ARG A 358 -26.78 37.77 -28.98
C ARG A 358 -25.90 37.46 -27.79
#